data_AF-A0A2A5XW84-F1
#
_entry.id   AF-A0A2A5XW84-F1
#
_cell.length_a   1.000
_cell.length_b   1.000
_cell.length_c   1.000
_cell.angle_alpha   90.00
_cell.angle_beta   90.00
_cell.angle_gamma   90.00
#
_symmetry.space_group_name_H-M   'P 1'
#
loop_
_entity.id
_entity.type
_entity.pdbx_description
1 polymer ?
#
loop_
_entity_poly.entity_id
_entity_poly.type
_entity_poly.pdbx_seq_one_letter_code
_entity_poly.pdbx_strand_id
1 'polypeptide(L)'
;TTDEAALDAEAIAIGDAIDGIADNVKFNGTQLIGSVAGGGAITIGINDQGNTATIGTATTIAITNTDNITGANGVDGSADTALGQIAKSLGNVAAGMSALKGYQAVASASSANLKAAAARIQDTDYALETANLTKAAILNQSAMAMVAQANQAQQAILTVIQ
;
A
#
# COMPACT_ATOMS: atom_id res chain seq x y z
N THR A 1 4.90 30.49 -48.60
CA THR A 1 6.16 29.74 -48.46
C THR A 1 6.85 30.00 -47.14
N THR A 2 7.25 31.23 -46.79
CA THR A 2 7.87 31.51 -45.48
C THR A 2 6.90 31.35 -44.31
N ASP A 3 5.65 31.83 -44.46
CA ASP A 3 4.63 31.72 -43.41
C ASP A 3 4.16 30.27 -43.20
N GLU A 4 3.99 29.52 -44.28
CA GLU A 4 3.65 28.09 -44.22
C GLU A 4 4.76 27.29 -43.53
N ALA A 5 6.02 27.56 -43.85
CA ALA A 5 7.15 26.92 -43.18
C ALA A 5 7.24 27.25 -41.69
N ALA A 6 6.84 28.46 -41.28
CA ALA A 6 6.78 28.83 -39.87
C ALA A 6 5.64 28.10 -39.12
N LEU A 7 4.48 27.96 -39.76
CA LEU A 7 3.34 27.20 -39.21
C LEU A 7 3.64 25.70 -39.11
N ASP A 8 4.29 25.13 -40.12
CA ASP A 8 4.72 23.72 -40.08
C ASP A 8 5.71 23.49 -38.93
N ALA A 9 6.65 24.42 -38.71
CA ALA A 9 7.60 24.33 -37.60
C ALA A 9 6.92 24.39 -36.22
N GLU A 10 5.88 25.23 -36.07
CA GLU A 10 5.08 25.28 -34.84
C GLU A 10 4.28 23.98 -34.63
N ALA A 11 3.68 23.44 -35.68
CA ALA A 11 2.91 22.20 -35.61
C ALA A 11 3.79 21.00 -35.23
N ILE A 12 5.01 20.93 -35.79
CA ILE A 12 6.02 19.93 -35.40
C ILE A 12 6.38 20.08 -33.92
N ALA A 13 6.64 21.30 -33.44
CA ALA A 13 6.98 21.52 -32.04
C ALA A 13 5.85 21.10 -31.07
N ILE A 14 4.58 21.28 -31.46
CA ILE A 14 3.43 20.81 -30.68
C ILE A 14 3.36 19.28 -30.70
N GLY A 15 3.62 18.64 -31.84
CA GLY A 15 3.70 17.19 -31.95
C GLY A 15 4.80 16.59 -31.06
N ASP A 16 6.01 17.14 -31.16
CA ASP A 16 7.14 16.76 -30.30
C ASP A 16 6.81 16.90 -28.81
N ALA A 17 6.04 17.93 -28.44
CA ALA A 17 5.61 18.11 -27.05
C ALA A 17 4.59 17.03 -26.60
N ILE A 18 3.67 16.64 -27.48
CA ILE A 18 2.70 15.56 -27.24
C ILE A 18 3.42 14.23 -27.06
N ASP A 19 4.35 13.91 -27.96
CA ASP A 19 5.17 12.70 -27.89
C ASP A 19 6.10 12.72 -26.67
N GLY A 20 6.65 13.89 -26.32
CA GLY A 20 7.41 14.10 -25.10
C GLY A 20 6.61 13.79 -23.82
N ILE A 21 5.33 14.16 -23.75
CA ILE A 21 4.46 13.80 -22.60
C ILE A 21 4.30 12.30 -22.51
N ALA A 22 3.96 11.65 -23.62
CA ALA A 22 3.79 10.20 -23.67
C ALA A 22 5.07 9.48 -23.24
N ASP A 23 6.21 9.97 -23.72
CA ASP A 23 7.48 9.32 -23.48
C ASP A 23 7.97 9.51 -22.05
N ASN A 24 7.71 10.64 -21.40
CA ASN A 24 8.27 10.95 -20.09
C ASN A 24 7.39 10.56 -18.89
N VAL A 25 6.14 10.14 -19.11
CA VAL A 25 5.30 9.62 -18.03
C VAL A 25 5.74 8.19 -17.69
N LYS A 26 6.75 8.11 -16.82
CA LYS A 26 7.36 6.89 -16.32
C LYS A 26 7.29 6.83 -14.80
N PHE A 27 7.27 5.62 -14.27
CA PHE A 27 7.48 5.36 -12.85
C PHE A 27 8.55 4.28 -12.71
N ASN A 28 9.60 4.61 -11.96
CA ASN A 28 10.76 3.74 -11.75
C ASN A 28 11.34 3.15 -13.07
N GLY A 29 11.38 3.95 -14.14
CA GLY A 29 11.83 3.54 -15.46
C GLY A 29 10.78 2.84 -16.34
N THR A 30 9.67 2.39 -15.77
CA THR A 30 8.54 1.81 -16.54
C THR A 30 7.67 2.93 -17.07
N GLN A 31 7.58 3.03 -18.39
CA GLN A 31 6.66 3.95 -19.06
C GLN A 31 5.21 3.50 -18.82
N LEU A 32 4.33 4.43 -18.47
CA LEU A 32 2.94 4.14 -18.04
C LEU A 32 1.88 4.46 -19.10
N ILE A 33 2.24 5.26 -20.10
CA ILE A 33 1.37 5.68 -21.20
C ILE A 33 2.18 5.70 -22.50
N GLY A 34 1.52 5.81 -23.65
CA GLY A 34 2.19 5.84 -24.96
C GLY A 34 2.33 4.47 -25.61
N SER A 35 3.15 4.42 -26.67
CA SER A 35 3.28 3.25 -27.55
C SER A 35 4.23 2.19 -26.97
N VAL A 36 3.90 1.69 -25.77
CA VAL A 36 4.61 0.58 -25.13
C VAL A 36 4.01 -0.73 -25.62
N ALA A 37 4.82 -1.61 -26.20
CA ALA A 37 4.39 -2.95 -26.58
C ALA A 37 3.88 -3.73 -25.35
N GLY A 38 2.59 -4.12 -25.36
CA GLY A 38 1.94 -4.80 -24.23
C GLY A 38 1.36 -3.87 -23.16
N GLY A 39 1.45 -2.55 -23.34
CA GLY A 39 0.96 -1.55 -22.38
C GLY A 39 1.99 -1.17 -21.32
N GLY A 40 1.91 0.07 -20.85
CA GLY A 40 2.75 0.61 -19.79
C GLY A 40 2.05 0.45 -18.44
N ALA A 41 2.37 -0.60 -17.69
CA ALA A 41 1.61 -0.95 -16.50
C ALA A 41 2.51 -1.36 -15.33
N ILE A 42 2.09 -1.00 -14.12
CA ILE A 42 2.65 -1.48 -12.86
C ILE A 42 1.62 -2.35 -12.18
N THR A 43 2.01 -3.57 -11.85
CA THR A 43 1.23 -4.49 -11.04
C THR A 43 1.57 -4.30 -9.57
N ILE A 44 0.54 -4.15 -8.73
CA ILE A 44 0.67 -3.95 -7.29
C ILE A 44 -0.14 -5.00 -6.57
N GLY A 45 0.46 -5.68 -5.60
CA GLY A 45 -0.26 -6.58 -4.70
C GLY A 45 -1.20 -5.81 -3.78
N ILE A 46 -2.47 -6.19 -3.73
CA ILE A 46 -3.51 -5.50 -2.96
C ILE A 46 -3.92 -6.25 -1.70
N ASN A 47 -3.57 -7.53 -1.57
CA ASN A 47 -3.80 -8.33 -0.37
C ASN A 47 -2.81 -9.49 -0.23
N ASP A 48 -2.92 -10.20 0.89
CA ASP A 48 -2.15 -11.39 1.26
C ASP A 48 -2.49 -12.64 0.44
N GLN A 49 -3.68 -12.69 -0.17
CA GLN A 49 -4.11 -13.75 -1.10
C GLN A 49 -3.42 -13.66 -2.48
N GLY A 50 -2.57 -12.66 -2.69
CA GLY A 50 -1.84 -12.47 -3.95
C GLY A 50 -2.67 -11.81 -5.06
N ASN A 51 -3.82 -11.21 -4.73
CA ASN A 51 -4.54 -10.41 -5.71
C ASN A 51 -3.74 -9.15 -6.05
N THR A 52 -3.89 -8.69 -7.29
CA THR A 52 -3.16 -7.54 -7.80
C THR A 52 -4.09 -6.51 -8.44
N ALA A 53 -3.71 -5.25 -8.35
CA ALA A 53 -4.27 -4.16 -9.15
C ALA A 53 -3.21 -3.61 -10.11
N THR A 54 -3.67 -3.01 -11.20
CA THR A 54 -2.80 -2.43 -12.21
C THR A 54 -2.92 -0.90 -12.20
N ILE A 55 -1.79 -0.21 -12.26
CA ILE A 55 -1.70 1.23 -12.52
C ILE A 55 -1.07 1.43 -13.90
N GLY A 56 -1.75 2.16 -14.78
CA GLY A 56 -1.31 2.38 -16.16
C GLY A 56 -2.27 1.80 -17.17
N THR A 57 -1.78 1.54 -18.38
CA THR A 57 -2.57 0.98 -19.48
C THR A 57 -2.16 -0.46 -19.74
N ALA A 58 -3.12 -1.39 -19.63
CA ALA A 58 -2.87 -2.82 -19.90
C ALA A 58 -2.82 -3.16 -21.40
N THR A 59 -3.10 -2.18 -22.26
CA THR A 59 -3.04 -2.30 -23.72
C THR A 59 -2.29 -1.10 -24.27
N THR A 60 -1.57 -1.31 -25.37
CA THR A 60 -0.91 -0.23 -26.10
C THR A 60 -1.99 0.75 -26.57
N ILE A 61 -1.90 1.99 -26.12
CA ILE A 61 -2.67 3.08 -26.71
C ILE A 61 -1.70 3.70 -27.72
N ALA A 62 -1.83 3.25 -28.97
CA ALA A 62 -0.99 3.73 -30.06
C ALA A 62 -1.32 5.20 -30.32
N ILE A 63 -0.44 6.09 -29.87
CA ILE A 63 -0.48 7.51 -30.20
C ILE A 63 -0.17 7.61 -31.69
N THR A 64 -1.20 7.93 -32.46
CA THR A 64 -1.09 7.96 -33.93
C THR A 64 -0.26 9.16 -34.34
N ASN A 65 1.02 8.88 -34.57
CA ASN A 65 2.05 9.63 -35.27
C ASN A 65 1.81 11.14 -35.51
N THR A 66 2.50 11.98 -34.73
CA THR A 66 2.67 13.41 -34.99
C THR A 66 3.92 13.72 -35.85
N ASP A 67 4.77 12.72 -36.14
CA ASP A 67 6.12 12.92 -36.71
C ASP A 67 6.17 13.15 -38.23
N ASN A 68 5.03 13.36 -38.92
CA ASN A 68 5.04 13.54 -40.38
C ASN A 68 4.01 14.56 -40.87
N ILE A 69 3.96 15.72 -40.20
CA ILE A 69 3.20 16.89 -40.64
C ILE A 69 3.87 17.45 -41.89
N THR A 70 3.46 16.96 -43.05
CA THR A 70 3.95 17.41 -44.38
C THR A 70 2.92 18.25 -45.13
N GLY A 71 1.83 18.61 -44.45
CA GLY A 71 0.78 19.51 -44.94
C GLY A 71 -0.39 19.62 -43.96
N ALA A 72 -1.19 20.69 -44.07
CA ALA A 72 -2.24 21.03 -43.11
C ALA A 72 -3.43 20.05 -43.04
N ASN A 73 -3.57 19.13 -44.00
CA ASN A 73 -4.79 18.32 -44.10
C ASN A 73 -4.74 17.12 -43.13
N GLY A 74 -5.67 17.08 -42.16
CA GLY A 74 -5.81 15.97 -41.21
C GLY A 74 -4.91 16.04 -39.97
N VAL A 75 -4.10 17.10 -39.83
CA VAL A 75 -3.20 17.33 -38.68
C VAL A 75 -4.00 17.54 -37.40
N ASP A 76 -4.99 18.44 -37.43
CA ASP A 76 -5.85 18.74 -36.27
C ASP A 76 -6.58 17.50 -35.75
N GLY A 77 -7.11 16.67 -36.66
CA GLY A 77 -7.80 15.43 -36.28
C GLY A 77 -6.87 14.38 -35.67
N SER A 78 -5.61 14.34 -36.13
CA SER A 78 -4.58 13.45 -35.58
C SER A 78 -4.14 13.93 -34.19
N ALA A 79 -3.93 15.25 -34.02
CA ALA A 79 -3.60 15.87 -32.75
C ALA A 79 -4.71 15.69 -31.71
N ASP A 80 -5.98 15.92 -32.07
CA ASP A 80 -7.13 15.70 -31.19
C ASP A 80 -7.23 14.23 -30.76
N THR A 81 -6.98 13.30 -31.70
CA THR A 81 -6.97 11.87 -31.40
C THR A 81 -5.85 11.52 -30.41
N ALA A 82 -4.64 12.03 -30.64
CA ALA A 82 -3.48 11.82 -29.78
C ALA A 82 -3.72 12.39 -28.36
N LEU A 83 -4.21 13.62 -28.25
CA LEU A 83 -4.55 14.26 -26.97
C LEU A 83 -5.65 13.48 -26.24
N GLY A 84 -6.69 13.05 -26.95
CA GLY A 84 -7.76 12.22 -26.37
C GLY A 84 -7.26 10.88 -25.84
N GLN A 85 -6.28 10.28 -26.51
CA GLN A 85 -5.63 9.04 -26.09
C GLN A 85 -4.71 9.24 -24.87
N ILE A 86 -3.92 10.31 -24.84
CA ILE A 86 -3.12 10.68 -23.66
C ILE A 86 -4.03 10.93 -22.46
N ALA A 87 -5.11 11.71 -22.63
CA ALA A 87 -6.06 12.01 -21.57
C ALA A 87 -6.69 10.74 -20.98
N LYS A 88 -7.10 9.79 -21.84
CA LYS A 88 -7.60 8.47 -21.39
C LYS A 88 -6.53 7.68 -20.63
N SER A 89 -5.30 7.67 -21.12
CA SER A 89 -4.19 6.96 -20.50
C SER A 89 -3.86 7.51 -19.11
N LEU A 90 -3.76 8.83 -18.98
CA LEU A 90 -3.57 9.52 -17.70
C LEU A 90 -4.75 9.30 -16.75
N GLY A 91 -5.98 9.29 -17.27
CA GLY A 91 -7.17 8.94 -16.49
C GLY A 91 -7.08 7.55 -15.87
N ASN A 92 -6.60 6.55 -16.62
CA ASN A 92 -6.40 5.20 -16.12
C ASN A 92 -5.32 5.13 -15.04
N VAL A 93 -4.19 5.83 -15.22
CA VAL A 93 -3.14 5.97 -14.20
C VAL A 93 -3.73 6.58 -12.92
N ALA A 94 -4.47 7.69 -13.04
CA ALA A 94 -5.08 8.37 -11.90
C ALA A 94 -6.12 7.51 -11.16
N ALA A 95 -6.93 6.75 -11.91
CA ALA A 95 -7.88 5.79 -11.34
C ALA A 95 -7.16 4.69 -10.56
N GLY A 96 -6.12 4.09 -11.14
CA GLY A 96 -5.28 3.09 -10.49
C GLY A 96 -4.62 3.61 -9.20
N MET A 97 -4.09 4.84 -9.23
CA MET A 97 -3.53 5.50 -8.04
C MET A 97 -4.57 5.74 -6.95
N SER A 98 -5.80 6.10 -7.33
CA SER A 98 -6.90 6.31 -6.36
C SER A 98 -7.31 4.99 -5.71
N ALA A 99 -7.40 3.90 -6.49
CA ALA A 99 -7.64 2.57 -5.96
C ALA A 99 -6.51 2.13 -5.00
N LEU A 100 -5.24 2.37 -5.37
CA LEU A 100 -4.09 2.07 -4.50
C LEU A 100 -4.18 2.76 -3.14
N LYS A 101 -4.56 4.05 -3.11
CA LYS A 101 -4.77 4.78 -1.86
C LYS A 101 -5.87 4.13 -1.00
N GLY A 102 -6.93 3.65 -1.63
CA GLY A 102 -7.99 2.89 -0.96
C GLY A 102 -7.47 1.59 -0.33
N TYR A 103 -6.73 0.78 -1.09
CA TYR A 103 -6.12 -0.45 -0.57
C TYR A 103 -5.14 -0.18 0.56
N GLN A 104 -4.30 0.86 0.43
CA GLN A 104 -3.38 1.28 1.48
C GLN A 104 -4.11 1.64 2.79
N ALA A 105 -5.23 2.36 2.70
CA ALA A 105 -6.02 2.74 3.86
C ALA A 105 -6.60 1.51 4.58
N VAL A 106 -7.16 0.56 3.82
CA VAL A 106 -7.69 -0.70 4.37
C VAL A 106 -6.58 -1.53 5.02
N ALA A 107 -5.43 -1.67 4.36
CA ALA A 107 -4.30 -2.41 4.90
C ALA A 107 -3.76 -1.77 6.20
N SER A 108 -3.69 -0.44 6.25
CA SER A 108 -3.26 0.30 7.44
C SER A 108 -4.23 0.12 8.62
N ALA A 109 -5.54 0.20 8.36
CA ALA A 109 -6.56 -0.03 9.38
C ALA A 109 -6.54 -1.48 9.89
N SER A 110 -6.40 -2.45 9.00
CA SER A 110 -6.26 -3.87 9.36
C SER A 110 -5.01 -4.11 10.23
N SER A 111 -3.87 -3.54 9.84
CA SER A 111 -2.62 -3.62 10.62
C SER A 111 -2.78 -3.04 12.02
N ALA A 112 -3.45 -1.88 12.15
CA ALA A 112 -3.71 -1.27 13.46
C ALA A 112 -4.61 -2.15 14.34
N ASN A 113 -5.68 -2.71 13.77
CA ASN A 113 -6.60 -3.59 14.49
C ASN A 113 -5.91 -4.90 14.94
N LEU A 114 -5.10 -5.51 14.06
CA LEU A 114 -4.34 -6.72 14.40
C LEU A 114 -3.31 -6.46 15.49
N LYS A 115 -2.60 -5.33 15.44
CA LYS A 115 -1.68 -4.91 16.52
C LYS A 115 -2.41 -4.71 17.85
N ALA A 116 -3.58 -4.06 17.83
CA ALA A 116 -4.38 -3.87 19.04
C ALA A 116 -4.91 -5.20 19.61
N ALA A 117 -5.32 -6.14 18.75
CA ALA A 117 -5.74 -7.48 19.17
C ALA A 117 -4.57 -8.27 19.78
N ALA A 118 -3.40 -8.25 19.14
CA ALA A 118 -2.19 -8.89 19.65
C ALA A 118 -1.77 -8.32 21.01
N ALA A 119 -1.81 -6.98 21.18
CA ALA A 119 -1.53 -6.33 22.45
C ALA A 119 -2.49 -6.79 23.56
N ARG A 120 -3.80 -6.89 23.27
CA ARG A 120 -4.78 -7.39 24.25
C ARG A 120 -4.49 -8.83 24.68
N ILE A 121 -4.13 -9.71 23.74
CA ILE A 121 -3.78 -11.11 24.04
C ILE A 121 -2.54 -11.14 24.95
N GLN A 122 -1.50 -10.39 24.57
CA GLN A 122 -0.26 -10.32 25.35
C GLN A 122 -0.49 -9.76 26.76
N ASP A 123 -1.31 -8.71 26.90
CA ASP A 123 -1.65 -8.12 28.18
C ASP A 123 -2.46 -9.10 29.06
N THR A 124 -3.39 -9.87 28.47
CA THR A 124 -4.14 -10.89 29.22
C THR A 124 -3.26 -12.05 29.68
N ASP A 125 -2.32 -12.49 28.85
CA ASP A 125 -1.37 -13.55 29.21
C ASP A 125 -0.42 -13.08 30.33
N TYR A 126 0.06 -11.84 30.24
CA TYR A 126 0.87 -11.23 31.28
C TYR A 126 0.12 -11.10 32.61
N ALA A 127 -1.16 -10.69 32.55
CA ALA A 127 -2.01 -10.61 33.73
C ALA A 127 -2.25 -11.99 34.36
N LEU A 128 -2.47 -13.03 33.55
CA LEU A 128 -2.65 -14.40 34.02
C LEU A 128 -1.37 -14.94 34.69
N GLU A 129 -0.21 -14.74 34.08
CA GLU A 129 1.07 -15.17 34.65
C GLU A 129 1.37 -14.44 35.95
N THR A 130 1.09 -13.14 36.01
CA THR A 130 1.24 -12.34 37.24
C THR A 130 0.29 -12.82 38.34
N ALA A 131 -0.95 -13.18 38.00
CA ALA A 131 -1.91 -13.74 38.96
C ALA A 131 -1.46 -15.12 39.48
N ASN A 132 -0.91 -15.97 38.61
CA ASN A 132 -0.35 -17.27 38.99
C ASN A 132 0.87 -17.12 39.91
N LEU A 133 1.79 -16.21 39.57
CA LEU A 133 2.94 -15.87 40.41
C LEU A 133 2.50 -15.36 41.78
N THR A 134 1.52 -14.45 41.81
CA THR A 134 0.97 -13.91 43.06
C THR A 134 0.30 -14.99 43.89
N LYS A 135 -0.51 -15.87 43.27
CA LYS A 135 -1.12 -17.03 43.94
C LYS A 135 -0.06 -17.95 44.54
N ALA A 136 1.00 -18.25 43.80
CA ALA A 136 2.11 -19.07 44.29
C ALA A 136 2.83 -18.42 45.47
N ALA A 137 3.06 -17.10 45.42
CA ALA A 137 3.66 -16.35 46.52
C ALA A 137 2.79 -16.36 47.78
N ILE A 138 1.48 -16.11 47.65
CA ILE A 138 0.53 -16.18 48.77
C ILE A 138 0.49 -17.59 49.35
N LEU A 139 0.43 -18.63 48.50
CA LEU A 139 0.41 -20.02 48.97
C LEU A 139 1.67 -20.37 49.76
N ASN A 140 2.85 -19.90 49.31
CA ASN A 140 4.11 -20.09 50.04
C ASN A 140 4.10 -19.37 51.39
N GLN A 141 3.62 -18.12 51.43
CA GLN A 141 3.52 -17.35 52.68
C GLN A 141 2.52 -17.99 53.65
N SER A 142 1.38 -18.46 53.16
CA SER A 142 0.40 -19.22 53.94
C SER A 142 0.96 -20.56 54.42
N ALA A 143 1.72 -21.28 53.60
CA ALA A 143 2.37 -22.53 54.00
C ALA A 143 3.38 -22.31 55.14
N MET A 144 4.21 -21.26 55.05
CA MET A 144 5.13 -20.88 56.13
C MET A 144 4.38 -20.47 57.42
N ALA A 145 3.31 -19.69 57.30
CA ALA A 145 2.48 -19.29 58.44
C ALA A 145 1.77 -20.49 59.09
N MET A 146 1.25 -21.42 58.29
CA MET A 146 0.64 -22.67 58.74
C MET A 146 1.64 -23.56 59.47
N VAL A 147 2.87 -23.68 58.95
CA VAL A 147 3.96 -24.41 59.63
C VAL A 147 4.31 -23.74 60.96
N ALA A 148 4.45 -22.42 61.00
CA ALA A 148 4.71 -21.69 62.24
C ALA A 148 3.58 -21.88 63.27
N GLN A 149 2.32 -21.84 62.83
CA GLN A 149 1.15 -22.03 63.68
C GLN A 149 1.02 -23.47 64.18
N ALA A 150 1.31 -24.47 63.34
CA ALA A 150 1.36 -25.88 63.74
C ALA A 150 2.46 -26.14 64.78
N ASN A 151 3.63 -25.52 64.62
CA ASN A 151 4.73 -25.62 65.58
C ASN A 151 4.36 -25.00 66.94
N GLN A 152 3.68 -23.85 66.97
CA GLN A 152 3.21 -23.23 68.21
C GLN A 152 2.13 -24.08 68.91
N ALA A 153 1.19 -24.65 68.15
CA ALA A 153 0.17 -25.54 68.69
C ALA A 153 0.78 -26.82 69.30
N GLN A 154 1.80 -27.41 68.66
CA GLN A 154 2.52 -28.57 69.22
C GLN A 154 3.22 -28.25 70.54
N GLN A 155 3.87 -27.08 70.64
CA GLN A 155 4.52 -26.66 71.90
C GLN A 155 3.51 -26.43 73.02
N ALA A 156 2.36 -25.81 72.74
CA ALA A 156 1.30 -25.60 73.72
C ALA A 156 0.74 -26.92 74.27
N ILE A 157 0.59 -27.93 73.40
CA ILE A 157 0.17 -29.27 73.82
C ILE A 157 1.22 -29.89 74.75
N LEU A 158 2.51 -29.83 74.41
CA LEU A 158 3.61 -30.36 75.24
C LEU A 158 3.66 -29.78 76.65
N THR A 159 3.30 -28.50 76.83
CA THR A 159 3.17 -27.87 78.16
C THR A 159 1.96 -28.34 78.97
N VAL A 160 0.93 -28.93 78.34
CA VAL A 160 -0.26 -29.44 79.04
C VAL A 160 -0.10 -30.89 79.49
N ILE A 161 0.80 -31.65 78.84
CA ILE A 161 1.07 -33.07 79.18
C ILE A 161 2.29 -33.25 80.12
N GLN A 162 3.00 -32.17 80.46
CA GLN A 162 4.03 -32.13 81.49
C GLN A 162 3.48 -31.54 82.79
#